data_AF-A0A565B2F0-F1
#
_entry.id   AF-A0A565B2F0-F1
#
_cell.length_a   1.000
_cell.length_b   1.000
_cell.length_c   1.000
_cell.angle_alpha   90.00
_cell.angle_beta   90.00
_cell.angle_gamma   90.00
#
_symmetry.space_group_name_H-M   'P 1'
#
loop_
_entity.id
_entity.type
_entity.pdbx_description
1 polymer ?
#
loop_
_entity_poly.entity_id
_entity_poly.type
_entity_poly.pdbx_seq_one_letter_code
_entity_poly.pdbx_strand_id
1 'polypeptide(L)'
;MSKSKARYTVPAGWIVAVSPSLIHFDEEIYENPLKFNPWRWKGKEMIWGSKTFMVFGGGVRLCAGAEFARLQIAMFLHHLFAYYDFSVVQECELIRAPFLHFTKELLIHISPSLPSEP
;
A
#
# COMPACT_ATOMS: atom_id res chain seq x y z
N MET A 1 -24.93 -7.73 -13.65
CA MET A 1 -25.82 -6.57 -13.41
C MET A 1 -25.17 -5.33 -14.02
N SER A 2 -25.84 -4.68 -14.98
CA SER A 2 -25.33 -3.50 -15.67
C SER A 2 -25.38 -2.29 -14.73
N LYS A 3 -24.22 -1.80 -14.27
CA LYS A 3 -24.15 -0.53 -13.50
C LYS A 3 -24.57 0.60 -14.43
N SER A 4 -25.70 1.24 -14.14
CA SER A 4 -26.18 2.40 -14.88
C SER A 4 -25.11 3.52 -14.81
N LYS A 5 -24.72 4.06 -15.97
CA LYS A 5 -23.82 5.21 -16.04
C LYS A 5 -24.56 6.43 -15.49
N ALA A 6 -24.44 6.70 -14.20
CA ALA A 6 -24.88 7.96 -13.63
C ALA A 6 -24.11 9.11 -14.32
N ARG A 7 -24.84 10.09 -14.85
CA ARG A 7 -24.26 11.30 -15.45
C ARG A 7 -24.16 12.36 -14.37
N TYR A 8 -22.94 12.71 -14.02
CA TYR A 8 -22.63 13.83 -13.13
C TYR A 8 -22.00 14.96 -13.93
N THR A 9 -22.41 16.20 -13.66
CA THR A 9 -21.81 17.41 -14.24
C THR A 9 -20.86 18.02 -13.22
N VAL A 10 -19.60 18.24 -13.60
CA VAL A 10 -18.60 18.98 -12.80
C VAL A 10 -18.45 20.37 -13.41
N PRO A 11 -18.94 21.43 -12.76
CA PRO A 11 -18.80 22.80 -13.28
C PRO A 11 -17.34 23.25 -13.35
N ALA A 12 -17.06 24.20 -14.25
CA ALA A 12 -15.75 24.81 -14.33
C ALA A 12 -15.35 25.50 -13.02
N GLY A 13 -14.08 25.39 -12.63
CA GLY A 13 -13.54 25.96 -11.38
C GLY A 13 -13.74 25.09 -10.14
N TRP A 14 -14.45 23.95 -10.23
CA TRP A 14 -14.60 23.04 -9.10
C TRP A 14 -13.31 22.27 -8.83
N ILE A 15 -13.01 22.07 -7.54
CA ILE A 15 -11.96 21.17 -7.09
C ILE A 15 -12.51 19.75 -7.10
N VAL A 16 -11.82 18.84 -7.80
CA VAL A 16 -12.10 17.41 -7.77
C VAL A 16 -11.06 16.73 -6.91
N ALA A 17 -11.46 16.31 -5.71
CA ALA A 17 -10.62 15.48 -4.85
C ALA A 17 -10.78 14.01 -5.24
N VAL A 18 -9.70 13.41 -5.76
CA VAL A 18 -9.64 11.97 -6.02
C VAL A 18 -9.01 11.30 -4.80
N SER A 19 -9.59 10.19 -4.34
CA SER A 19 -9.06 9.38 -3.25
C SER A 19 -8.62 8.01 -3.77
N PRO A 20 -7.40 7.89 -4.35
CA PRO A 20 -6.90 6.63 -4.91
C PRO A 20 -6.94 5.46 -3.93
N SER A 21 -6.77 5.70 -2.63
CA SER A 21 -6.79 4.64 -1.63
C SER A 21 -8.11 3.86 -1.55
N LEU A 22 -9.24 4.47 -1.94
CA LEU A 22 -10.54 3.79 -1.83
C LEU A 22 -10.62 2.56 -2.73
N ILE A 23 -9.99 2.61 -3.91
CA ILE A 23 -10.01 1.48 -4.86
C ILE A 23 -9.27 0.26 -4.32
N HIS A 24 -8.27 0.47 -3.45
CA HIS A 24 -7.51 -0.61 -2.82
C HIS A 24 -8.32 -1.36 -1.75
N PHE A 25 -9.45 -0.79 -1.32
CA PHE A 25 -10.36 -1.39 -0.36
C PHE A 25 -11.67 -1.89 -0.99
N ASP A 26 -11.80 -1.86 -2.32
CA ASP A 26 -12.99 -2.30 -3.03
C ASP A 26 -13.04 -3.84 -3.13
N GLU A 27 -14.05 -4.44 -2.52
CA GLU A 27 -14.27 -5.90 -2.51
C GLU A 27 -14.60 -6.47 -3.90
N GLU A 28 -15.09 -5.65 -4.84
CA GLU A 28 -15.32 -6.08 -6.23
C GLU A 28 -13.98 -6.26 -6.99
N ILE A 29 -12.91 -5.63 -6.52
CA ILE A 29 -11.57 -5.68 -7.14
C ILE A 29 -10.64 -6.60 -6.37
N TYR A 30 -10.72 -6.58 -5.04
CA TYR A 30 -9.80 -7.27 -4.14
C TYR A 30 -10.57 -8.10 -3.11
N GLU A 31 -10.47 -9.43 -3.23
CA GLU A 31 -11.07 -10.36 -2.26
C GLU A 31 -10.53 -10.15 -0.84
N ASN A 32 -11.38 -9.95 0.17
CA ASN A 32 -10.96 -9.66 1.55
C ASN A 32 -9.92 -8.50 1.61
N PRO A 33 -10.28 -7.29 1.17
CA PRO A 33 -9.31 -6.22 0.91
C PRO A 33 -8.67 -5.65 2.19
N LEU A 34 -9.36 -5.80 3.33
CA LEU A 34 -8.85 -5.40 4.65
C LEU A 34 -7.83 -6.40 5.22
N LYS A 35 -7.70 -7.59 4.63
CA LYS A 35 -6.73 -8.59 5.07
C LYS A 35 -5.41 -8.42 4.32
N PHE A 36 -4.33 -8.23 5.07
CA PHE A 36 -2.98 -8.30 4.54
C PHE A 36 -2.70 -9.72 4.01
N ASN A 37 -2.59 -9.84 2.68
CA ASN A 37 -2.33 -11.10 2.00
C ASN A 37 -1.37 -10.86 0.82
N PRO A 38 -0.06 -11.07 1.00
CA PRO A 38 0.92 -10.93 -0.08
C PRO A 38 0.67 -11.88 -1.27
N TRP A 39 0.09 -13.05 -1.03
CA TRP A 39 -0.15 -14.06 -2.07
C TRP A 39 -1.24 -13.70 -3.06
N ARG A 40 -2.05 -12.68 -2.76
CA ARG A 40 -3.01 -12.08 -3.70
C ARG A 40 -2.38 -11.70 -5.04
N TRP A 41 -1.09 -11.38 -5.04
CA TRP A 41 -0.34 -10.90 -6.20
C TRP A 41 0.41 -11.99 -6.96
N LYS A 42 0.45 -13.23 -6.44
CA LYS A 42 1.17 -14.33 -7.08
C LYS A 42 0.56 -14.63 -8.45
N GLY A 43 1.39 -14.63 -9.50
CA GLY A 43 0.95 -14.90 -10.88
C GLY A 43 0.09 -13.81 -11.51
N LYS A 44 -0.02 -12.63 -10.88
CA LYS A 44 -0.73 -11.48 -11.46
C LYS A 44 0.28 -10.48 -12.00
N GLU A 45 0.06 -10.05 -13.25
CA GLU A 45 0.76 -8.89 -13.78
C GLU A 45 0.18 -7.62 -13.16
N MET A 46 0.99 -6.88 -12.41
CA MET A 46 0.57 -5.60 -11.85
C MET A 46 0.81 -4.48 -12.84
N ILE A 47 -0.28 -3.86 -13.30
CA ILE A 47 -0.22 -2.66 -14.14
C ILE A 47 -0.23 -1.43 -13.23
N TRP A 48 0.94 -0.82 -13.05
CA TRP A 48 1.13 0.37 -12.23
C TRP A 48 0.38 1.57 -12.79
N GLY A 49 -0.27 2.34 -11.92
CA GLY A 49 -1.07 3.50 -12.34
C GLY A 49 -2.30 3.14 -13.16
N SER A 50 -2.71 1.86 -13.17
CA SER A 50 -3.99 1.42 -13.71
C SER A 50 -5.15 1.87 -12.83
N LYS A 51 -6.37 1.83 -13.37
CA LYS A 51 -7.58 2.23 -12.64
C LYS A 51 -7.84 1.41 -11.39
N THR A 52 -7.34 0.17 -11.32
CA THR A 52 -7.51 -0.72 -10.19
C THR A 52 -6.36 -0.62 -9.19
N PHE A 53 -5.19 -0.10 -9.58
CA PHE A 53 -4.02 -0.04 -8.72
C PHE A 53 -3.21 1.27 -8.86
N MET A 54 -3.59 2.27 -8.04
CA MET A 54 -3.04 3.63 -8.07
C MET A 54 -2.27 4.05 -6.81
N VAL A 55 -1.41 3.18 -6.24
CA VAL A 55 -0.66 3.49 -5.00
C VAL A 55 0.33 4.65 -5.17
N PHE A 56 0.81 4.87 -6.39
CA PHE A 56 1.70 5.98 -6.75
C PHE A 56 1.01 7.03 -7.64
N GLY A 57 -0.33 7.06 -7.65
CA GLY A 57 -1.11 7.86 -8.59
C GLY A 57 -1.17 7.23 -9.99
N GLY A 58 -1.25 8.05 -11.03
CA GLY A 58 -1.35 7.58 -12.42
C GLY A 58 -1.31 8.73 -13.44
N GLY A 59 -1.30 8.36 -14.73
CA GLY A 59 -1.21 9.32 -15.84
C GLY A 59 0.11 10.09 -15.89
N VAL A 60 0.07 11.32 -16.43
CA VAL A 60 1.26 12.18 -16.58
C VAL A 60 1.85 12.69 -15.25
N ARG A 61 1.16 12.43 -14.12
CA ARG A 61 1.57 12.80 -12.77
C ARG A 61 1.83 11.56 -11.89
N LEU A 62 2.07 10.40 -12.51
CA LEU A 62 2.57 9.23 -11.80
C LEU A 62 3.82 9.62 -10.99
N CYS A 63 3.92 9.13 -9.76
CA CYS A 63 5.04 9.46 -8.87
C CYS A 63 6.39 9.17 -9.55
N ALA A 64 7.20 10.21 -9.75
CA ALA A 64 8.54 10.08 -10.33
C ALA A 64 9.48 9.24 -9.45
N GLY A 65 9.20 9.12 -8.15
CA GLY A 65 9.95 8.31 -7.20
C GLY A 65 9.42 6.89 -7.00
N ALA A 66 8.44 6.42 -7.78
CA ALA A 66 7.80 5.12 -7.57
C ALA A 66 8.81 3.95 -7.56
N GLU A 67 9.69 3.88 -8.56
CA GLU A 67 10.70 2.81 -8.64
C GLU A 67 11.76 2.93 -7.55
N PHE A 68 12.15 4.15 -7.18
CA PHE A 68 13.08 4.37 -6.08
C PHE A 68 12.51 3.91 -4.74
N ALA A 69 11.25 4.27 -4.44
CA ALA A 69 10.56 3.84 -3.22
C ALA A 69 10.43 2.31 -3.16
N ARG A 70 10.12 1.66 -4.30
CA ARG A 70 10.05 0.20 -4.40
C ARG A 70 11.40 -0.47 -4.11
N LEU A 71 12.48 0.07 -4.69
CA LEU A 71 13.84 -0.41 -4.41
C LEU A 71 14.19 -0.27 -2.93
N GLN A 72 13.92 0.89 -2.32
CA GLN A 72 14.18 1.10 -0.90
C GLN A 72 13.42 0.11 -0.01
N ILE A 73 12.13 -0.11 -0.27
CA ILE A 73 11.31 -1.08 0.47
C ILE A 73 11.88 -2.49 0.29
N ALA A 74 12.21 -2.89 -0.93
CA ALA A 74 12.75 -4.21 -1.22
C ALA A 74 14.10 -4.45 -0.51
N MET A 75 15.02 -3.48 -0.57
CA MET A 75 16.32 -3.56 0.10
C MET A 75 16.15 -3.62 1.62
N PHE A 76 15.33 -2.75 2.20
CA PHE A 76 15.06 -2.74 3.63
C PHE A 76 14.50 -4.08 4.11
N LEU A 77 13.47 -4.61 3.42
CA LEU A 77 12.88 -5.90 3.77
C LEU A 77 13.85 -7.06 3.60
N HIS A 78 14.66 -7.07 2.53
CA HIS A 78 15.68 -8.08 2.32
C HIS A 78 16.66 -8.12 3.50
N HIS A 79 17.23 -6.98 3.89
CA HIS A 79 18.16 -6.92 5.00
C HIS A 79 17.50 -7.23 6.35
N LEU A 80 16.28 -6.73 6.57
CA LEU A 80 15.54 -6.99 7.81
C LEU A 80 15.32 -8.49 7.99
N PHE A 81 14.82 -9.18 6.96
CA PHE A 81 14.52 -10.62 7.06
C PHE A 81 15.74 -11.54 6.95
N ALA A 82 16.80 -11.11 6.27
CA ALA A 82 18.00 -11.95 6.09
C ALA A 82 18.93 -11.94 7.30
N TYR A 83 18.89 -10.88 8.13
CA TYR A 83 19.90 -10.66 9.17
C TYR A 83 19.34 -10.38 10.56
N TYR A 84 18.02 -10.23 10.71
CA TYR A 84 17.43 -9.86 11.99
C TYR A 84 16.15 -10.63 12.29
N ASP A 85 16.02 -11.02 13.55
CA ASP A 85 14.75 -11.36 14.16
C ASP A 85 14.14 -10.11 14.81
N PHE A 86 12.83 -9.96 14.70
CA PHE A 86 12.15 -8.81 15.30
C PHE A 86 10.75 -9.15 15.80
N SER A 87 10.32 -8.41 16.82
CA SER A 87 8.97 -8.51 17.37
C SER A 87 8.45 -7.12 17.75
N VAL A 88 7.12 -6.97 17.65
CA VAL A 88 6.44 -5.74 18.08
C VAL A 88 6.28 -5.80 19.60
N VAL A 89 6.78 -4.78 20.30
CA VAL A 89 6.81 -4.74 21.77
C VAL A 89 5.46 -4.33 22.36
N GLN A 90 4.70 -3.51 21.63
CA GLN A 90 3.40 -3.01 22.06
C GLN A 90 2.41 -2.95 20.92
N GLU A 91 1.13 -3.17 21.22
CA GLU A 91 0.08 -2.89 20.26
C GLU A 91 0.09 -1.41 19.89
N CYS A 92 0.06 -1.16 18.59
CA CYS A 92 0.03 0.18 18.03
C CYS A 92 -1.08 0.27 17.00
N GLU A 93 -1.92 1.29 17.13
CA GLU A 93 -2.94 1.58 16.15
C GLU A 93 -2.41 2.56 15.11
N LEU A 94 -2.63 2.26 13.84
CA LEU A 94 -2.36 3.15 12.72
C LEU A 94 -3.64 3.87 12.33
N ILE A 95 -3.65 5.20 12.46
CA ILE A 95 -4.75 6.04 12.02
C ILE A 95 -4.40 6.78 10.74
N ARG A 96 -5.42 7.23 10.03
CA ARG A 96 -5.28 8.04 8.81
C ARG A 96 -5.93 9.40 9.01
N ALA A 97 -5.13 10.45 9.10
CA ALA A 97 -5.61 11.82 9.27
C ALA A 97 -4.61 12.88 8.78
N PRO A 98 -4.73 13.43 7.55
CA PRO A 98 -4.98 12.72 6.28
C PRO A 98 -3.83 11.78 5.89
N PHE A 99 -2.68 11.91 6.55
CA PHE A 99 -1.54 11.01 6.43
C PHE A 99 -1.68 9.81 7.37
N LEU A 100 -0.94 8.74 7.10
CA LEU A 100 -0.84 7.61 8.02
C LEU A 100 0.03 8.02 9.21
N HIS A 101 -0.49 7.83 10.42
CA HIS A 101 0.23 8.11 11.65
C HIS A 101 -0.02 7.00 12.66
N PHE A 102 1.03 6.61 13.38
CA PHE A 102 0.90 5.71 14.51
C PHE A 102 0.43 6.51 15.72
N THR A 103 -0.65 6.06 16.37
CA THR A 103 -1.21 6.71 17.57
C THR A 103 -0.24 6.73 18.75
N LYS A 104 0.74 5.82 18.74
CA LYS A 104 1.85 5.69 19.67
C LYS A 104 3.11 5.38 18.87
N GLU A 105 4.28 5.47 19.48
CA GLU A 105 5.51 5.04 18.82
C GLU A 105 5.46 3.53 18.49
N LEU A 106 5.94 3.15 17.30
CA LEU A 106 6.07 1.74 16.93
C LEU A 106 7.36 1.18 17.55
N LEU A 107 7.24 0.62 18.76
CA LEU A 107 8.36 0.01 19.45
C LEU A 107 8.59 -1.43 18.94
N ILE A 108 9.78 -1.67 18.40
CA ILE A 108 10.20 -2.95 17.85
C ILE A 108 11.46 -3.40 18.59
N HIS A 109 11.46 -4.63 19.06
CA HIS A 109 12.67 -5.30 19.50
C HIS A 109 13.32 -5.95 18.29
N ILE A 110 14.63 -5.72 18.09
CA ILE A 110 15.40 -6.26 16.98
C ILE A 110 16.68 -6.91 17.51
N SER A 111 16.99 -8.10 17.03
CA SER A 111 18.22 -8.83 17.35
C SER A 111 18.81 -9.45 16.09
N PRO A 112 20.13 -9.58 15.96
CA PRO A 112 20.73 -10.31 14.86
C PRO A 112 20.16 -11.73 14.79
N SER A 113 19.73 -12.17 13.61
CA SER A 113 19.32 -13.56 13.41
C SER A 113 20.55 -14.45 13.52
N LEU A 114 20.47 -15.53 14.29
CA LEU A 114 21.51 -16.55 14.29
C LEU A 114 21.69 -17.08 12.85
N PRO A 115 22.91 -17.46 12.44
CA PRO A 115 23.09 -18.11 11.14
C PRO A 115 22.17 -19.33 11.09
N SER A 116 21.31 -19.43 10.07
CA SER A 116 20.64 -20.68 9.78
C SER A 116 21.72 -21.74 9.56
N GLU A 117 21.74 -22.79 10.38
CA GLU A 117 22.61 -23.94 10.12
C GLU A 117 22.42 -24.41 8.67
N PRO A 118 23.52 -24.70 7.95
CA PRO A 118 23.46 -25.11 6.54
C PRO A 118 22.75 -26.44 6.31
#